data_AF-A0A356X0G6-F1
#
_entry.id   AF-A0A356X0G6-F1
#
_cell.length_a   1.000
_cell.length_b   1.000
_cell.length_c   1.000
_cell.angle_alpha   90.00
_cell.angle_beta   90.00
_cell.angle_gamma   90.00
#
_symmetry.space_group_name_H-M   'P 1'
#
loop_
_entity.id
_entity.type
_entity.pdbx_description
1 polymer ?
#
loop_
_entity_poly.entity_id
_entity_poly.type
_entity_poly.pdbx_seq_one_letter_code
_entity_poly.pdbx_strand_id
1 'polypeptide(L)'
;RDGTIGFPNATGSFDQNAIPYQYSGTYNSETRVQFPFESQWIQISALTSTPVKFAFRNGGTGGGNCGGVGGNSSSPVMYIKASEIYVLEDAAITVGMSLIPSGTNTYDMDTRY
;
A
#
# COMPACT_ATOMS: atom_id res chain seq x y z
N ARG A 1 -22.49 -15.29 34.31
CA ARG A 1 -22.49 -13.98 34.99
C ARG A 1 -21.05 -13.55 35.11
N ASP A 2 -20.75 -12.46 34.42
CA ASP A 2 -19.75 -11.42 34.68
C ASP A 2 -18.28 -11.81 34.89
N GLY A 3 -17.49 -11.49 33.87
CA GLY A 3 -16.08 -11.18 33.97
C GLY A 3 -15.79 -9.94 33.13
N THR A 4 -15.95 -8.76 33.74
CA THR A 4 -15.57 -7.47 33.15
C THR A 4 -14.04 -7.38 33.10
N ILE A 5 -13.47 -7.12 31.93
CA ILE A 5 -12.11 -6.58 31.81
C ILE A 5 -12.28 -5.13 31.36
N GLY A 6 -11.99 -4.19 32.27
CA GLY A 6 -12.05 -2.77 32.01
C GLY A 6 -11.02 -2.39 30.95
N PHE A 7 -11.48 -1.96 29.79
CA PHE A 7 -10.63 -1.21 28.86
C PHE A 7 -10.41 0.18 29.45
N PRO A 8 -9.18 0.73 29.43
CA PRO A 8 -9.05 2.16 29.64
C PRO A 8 -9.90 2.86 28.59
N ASN A 9 -10.69 3.82 29.04
CA ASN A 9 -11.56 4.63 28.22
C ASN A 9 -10.69 5.46 27.25
N ALA A 10 -10.35 4.87 26.11
CA ALA A 10 -9.61 5.56 25.05
C ALA A 10 -10.63 6.37 24.24
N THR A 11 -10.91 7.59 24.69
CA THR A 11 -11.54 8.59 23.81
C THR A 11 -10.50 9.07 22.81
N GLY A 12 -10.47 8.43 21.65
CA GLY A 12 -9.77 8.90 20.47
C GLY A 12 -10.77 9.09 19.33
N SER A 13 -10.68 10.20 18.61
CA SER A 13 -11.36 10.32 17.31
C SER A 13 -10.75 9.28 16.38
N PHE A 14 -11.53 8.33 15.87
CA PHE A 14 -11.10 7.59 14.70
C PHE A 14 -10.97 8.62 13.58
N ASP A 15 -9.76 8.85 13.06
CA ASP A 15 -9.64 9.58 11.80
C ASP A 15 -10.26 8.67 10.73
N GLN A 16 -11.44 9.07 10.25
CA GLN A 16 -12.17 8.37 9.20
C GLN A 16 -11.33 8.25 7.90
N ASN A 17 -10.19 8.96 7.82
CA ASN A 17 -9.31 9.08 6.66
C ASN A 17 -8.06 8.17 6.68
N ALA A 18 -8.10 6.99 7.28
CA ALA A 18 -6.95 6.07 7.26
C ALA A 18 -7.35 4.59 7.10
N ILE A 19 -8.33 4.30 6.24
CA ILE A 19 -8.62 2.90 5.88
C ILE A 19 -7.46 2.39 5.01
N PRO A 20 -6.77 1.30 5.39
CA PRO A 20 -5.73 0.71 4.58
C PRO A 20 -6.36 -0.02 3.38
N TYR A 21 -5.90 0.32 2.18
CA TYR A 21 -6.25 -0.39 0.94
C TYR A 21 -5.10 -1.30 0.54
N GLN A 22 -5.42 -2.53 0.14
CA GLN A 22 -4.42 -3.52 -0.22
C GLN A 22 -4.55 -3.88 -1.70
N TYR A 23 -3.42 -3.83 -2.41
CA TYR A 23 -3.28 -4.25 -3.80
C TYR A 23 -2.32 -5.44 -3.82
N SER A 24 -2.79 -6.64 -4.16
CA SER A 24 -1.95 -7.83 -4.26
C SER A 24 -2.00 -8.41 -5.67
N GLY A 25 -0.84 -8.82 -6.18
CA GLY A 25 -0.78 -9.36 -7.52
C GLY A 25 0.60 -9.89 -7.89
N THR A 26 0.62 -10.54 -9.05
CA THR A 26 1.83 -10.96 -9.74
C THR A 26 2.20 -9.93 -10.79
N TYR A 27 3.43 -9.41 -10.70
CA TYR A 27 3.93 -8.31 -11.52
C TYR A 27 5.13 -8.79 -12.35
N ASN A 28 4.87 -9.58 -13.39
CA ASN A 28 5.90 -10.19 -14.26
C ASN A 28 6.70 -9.16 -15.11
N SER A 29 6.20 -7.93 -15.14
CA SER A 29 6.85 -6.76 -15.72
C SER A 29 6.54 -5.56 -14.83
N GLU A 30 7.26 -4.45 -15.01
CA GLU A 30 6.97 -3.22 -14.27
C GLU A 30 5.49 -2.86 -14.46
N THR A 31 4.76 -2.83 -13.35
CA THR A 31 3.33 -2.60 -13.33
C THR A 31 3.03 -1.37 -12.52
N ARG A 32 2.21 -0.48 -13.08
CA ARG A 32 1.72 0.71 -12.39
C ARG A 32 0.51 0.36 -11.53
N VAL A 33 0.63 0.54 -10.23
CA VAL A 33 -0.48 0.48 -9.28
C VAL A 33 -0.89 1.91 -8.97
N GLN A 34 -2.08 2.30 -9.42
CA GLN A 34 -2.63 3.63 -9.26
C GLN A 34 -3.59 3.66 -8.07
N PHE A 35 -3.44 4.67 -7.22
CA PHE A 35 -4.30 4.88 -6.06
C PHE A 35 -5.43 5.84 -6.42
N PRO A 36 -6.64 5.64 -5.88
CA PRO A 36 -7.75 6.56 -6.11
C PRO A 36 -7.52 7.93 -5.46
N PHE A 37 -6.71 8.00 -4.40
CA PHE A 37 -6.31 9.22 -3.73
C PHE A 37 -4.82 9.20 -3.38
N GLU A 38 -4.28 10.37 -3.03
CA GLU A 38 -2.90 10.48 -2.57
C GLU A 38 -2.69 9.70 -1.27
N SER A 39 -1.63 8.88 -1.26
CA SER A 39 -1.22 8.14 -0.06
C SER A 39 -0.75 9.07 1.05
N GLN A 40 -1.01 8.68 2.29
CA GLN A 40 -0.29 9.18 3.46
C GLN A 40 0.91 8.30 3.79
N TRP A 41 0.72 6.98 3.64
CA TRP A 41 1.74 6.00 3.89
C TRP A 41 1.56 4.78 2.99
N ILE A 42 2.66 4.09 2.71
CA ILE A 42 2.72 2.89 1.89
C ILE A 42 3.60 1.85 2.58
N GLN A 43 3.19 0.59 2.56
CA GLN A 43 3.98 -0.57 2.93
C GLN A 43 3.94 -1.59 1.81
N ILE A 44 5.08 -2.22 1.50
CA ILE A 44 5.19 -3.20 0.42
C ILE A 44 5.69 -4.51 1.00
N SER A 45 5.05 -5.60 0.64
CA SER A 45 5.39 -6.96 1.07
C SER A 45 5.67 -7.83 -0.13
N ALA A 46 6.82 -8.49 -0.16
CA ALA A 46 7.12 -9.52 -1.15
C ALA A 46 6.33 -10.79 -0.82
N LEU A 47 5.54 -11.28 -1.77
CA LEU A 47 4.69 -12.46 -1.59
C LEU A 47 5.44 -13.78 -1.81
N THR A 48 6.63 -13.72 -2.39
CA THR A 48 7.48 -14.86 -2.68
C THR A 48 8.91 -14.61 -2.19
N SER A 49 9.79 -15.60 -2.35
CA SER A 49 11.22 -15.47 -2.06
C SER A 49 11.96 -14.52 -3.01
N THR A 50 11.34 -14.12 -4.12
CA THR A 50 11.94 -13.16 -5.06
C THR A 50 11.82 -11.75 -4.49
N PRO A 51 12.91 -10.96 -4.46
CA PRO A 51 12.84 -9.57 -4.00
C PRO A 51 11.97 -8.71 -4.91
N VAL A 52 11.09 -7.91 -4.31
CA VAL A 52 10.26 -6.94 -5.03
C VAL A 52 11.06 -5.67 -5.29
N LYS A 53 10.96 -5.13 -6.51
CA LYS A 53 11.49 -3.81 -6.84
C LYS A 53 10.35 -2.81 -6.96
N PHE A 54 10.56 -1.60 -6.46
CA PHE A 54 9.57 -0.54 -6.59
C PHE A 54 10.18 0.82 -6.90
N ALA A 55 9.39 1.68 -7.52
CA ALA A 55 9.73 3.07 -7.80
C ALA A 55 8.48 3.95 -7.84
N PHE A 56 8.66 5.26 -7.65
CA PHE A 56 7.58 6.26 -7.75
C PHE A 56 7.59 6.99 -9.10
N ARG A 57 8.21 6.38 -10.11
CA ARG A 57 8.28 6.89 -11.49
C ARG A 57 8.30 5.73 -12.48
N ASN A 58 7.69 5.95 -13.65
CA ASN A 58 7.70 5.01 -14.75
C ASN A 58 9.14 4.69 -15.22
N GLY A 59 9.42 3.43 -15.53
CA GLY A 59 10.74 2.90 -15.87
C GLY A 59 11.71 2.82 -14.70
N GLY A 60 11.26 3.15 -13.47
CA GLY A 60 12.12 3.27 -12.30
C GLY A 60 12.62 1.94 -11.76
N THR A 61 11.87 0.85 -11.92
CA THR A 61 12.22 -0.49 -11.40
C THR A 61 13.34 -1.17 -12.19
N GLY A 62 13.55 -0.74 -13.45
CA GLY A 62 14.67 -1.18 -14.30
C GLY A 62 16.00 -0.45 -14.02
N GLY A 63 15.97 0.63 -13.24
CA GLY A 63 17.16 1.42 -12.91
C GLY A 63 17.92 0.92 -11.68
N GLY A 64 19.15 1.40 -11.48
CA GLY A 64 19.96 1.09 -10.29
C GLY A 64 19.51 1.80 -9.00
N ASN A 65 18.66 2.82 -9.12
CA ASN A 65 18.13 3.61 -8.00
C ASN A 65 16.64 3.29 -7.79
N CYS A 66 16.31 2.02 -7.55
CA CYS A 66 14.98 1.58 -7.15
C CYS A 66 14.95 1.21 -5.66
N GLY A 67 13.76 1.24 -5.07
CA GLY A 67 13.53 0.61 -3.77
C GLY A 67 13.51 -0.91 -3.91
N GLY A 68 13.89 -1.63 -2.86
CA GLY A 68 13.88 -3.08 -2.82
C GLY A 68 13.28 -3.59 -1.53
N VAL A 69 12.45 -4.62 -1.63
CA VAL A 69 11.95 -5.40 -0.49
C VAL A 69 12.46 -6.82 -0.64
N GLY A 70 13.13 -7.34 0.39
CA GLY A 70 13.63 -8.71 0.37
C GLY A 70 12.49 -9.72 0.22
N GLY A 71 12.78 -10.89 -0.38
CA GLY A 71 11.79 -11.95 -0.50
C GLY A 71 11.21 -12.39 0.84
N ASN A 72 9.93 -12.71 0.87
CA ASN A 72 9.15 -13.08 2.06
C ASN A 72 9.26 -12.06 3.21
N SER A 73 9.48 -10.78 2.88
CA SER A 73 9.63 -9.71 3.85
C SER A 73 8.76 -8.51 3.49
N SER A 74 8.68 -7.55 4.40
CA SER A 74 7.98 -6.29 4.16
C SER A 74 8.91 -5.12 4.39
N SER A 75 8.71 -4.06 3.61
CA SER A 75 9.32 -2.77 3.87
C SER A 75 8.86 -2.23 5.23
N PRO A 76 9.61 -1.29 5.82
CA PRO A 76 9.04 -0.35 6.79
C PRO A 76 7.85 0.40 6.18
N VAL A 77 6.99 0.95 7.03
CA VAL A 77 5.96 1.91 6.60
C VAL A 77 6.66 3.19 6.12
N MET A 78 6.39 3.58 4.88
CA MET A 78 6.95 4.76 4.25
C MET A 78 5.89 5.86 4.22
N TYR A 79 6.12 6.96 4.95
CA TYR A 79 5.25 8.14 4.93
C TYR A 79 5.52 8.98 3.69
N ILE A 80 4.91 8.56 2.57
CA ILE A 80 5.11 9.15 1.25
C ILE A 80 3.75 9.53 0.68
N LYS A 81 3.73 10.71 0.06
CA LYS A 81 2.65 11.21 -0.77
C LYS A 81 2.88 10.79 -2.21
N ALA A 82 2.07 9.87 -2.70
CA ALA A 82 2.09 9.40 -4.08
C ALA A 82 0.67 9.07 -4.54
N SER A 83 0.39 9.24 -5.83
CA SER A 83 -0.84 8.78 -6.48
C SER A 83 -0.66 7.44 -7.20
N GLU A 84 0.58 6.99 -7.34
CA GLU A 84 0.93 5.75 -8.01
C GLU A 84 2.27 5.19 -7.53
N ILE A 85 2.47 3.90 -7.74
CA ILE A 85 3.74 3.20 -7.55
C ILE A 85 3.95 2.21 -8.69
N TYR A 86 5.19 2.05 -9.13
CA TYR A 86 5.60 1.06 -10.12
C TYR A 86 6.28 -0.09 -9.40
N VAL A 87 5.82 -1.31 -9.64
CA VAL A 87 6.27 -2.51 -8.94
C VAL A 87 6.61 -3.62 -9.93
N LEU A 88 7.66 -4.38 -9.62
CA LEU A 88 8.09 -5.57 -10.34
C LEU A 88 8.25 -6.71 -9.32
N GLU A 89 7.83 -7.91 -9.72
CA GLU A 89 7.72 -9.14 -8.91
C GLU A 89 6.52 -9.17 -7.95
N ASP A 90 6.08 -10.37 -7.55
CA ASP A 90 4.89 -10.62 -6.72
C ASP A 90 4.89 -9.84 -5.41
N ALA A 91 3.92 -8.92 -5.27
CA ALA A 91 3.85 -8.02 -4.13
C ALA A 91 2.43 -7.79 -3.62
N ALA A 92 2.32 -7.50 -2.32
CA ALA A 92 1.19 -6.82 -1.73
C ALA A 92 1.60 -5.40 -1.33
N ILE A 93 0.80 -4.41 -1.75
CA ILE A 93 1.01 -3.00 -1.46
C ILE A 93 -0.15 -2.56 -0.59
N THR A 94 0.16 -2.16 0.64
CA THR A 94 -0.81 -1.62 1.58
C THR A 94 -0.64 -0.11 1.64
N VAL A 95 -1.73 0.63 1.44
CA VAL A 95 -1.72 2.09 1.34
C VAL A 95 -2.75 2.67 2.30
N GLY A 96 -2.30 3.55 3.18
CA GLY A 96 -3.21 4.46 3.89
C GLY A 96 -3.41 5.71 3.04
N MET A 97 -4.65 6.04 2.72
CA MET A 97 -5.00 7.19 1.88
C MET A 97 -5.69 8.29 2.69
N SER A 98 -5.35 9.55 2.41
CA SER A 98 -6.03 10.71 3.00
C SER A 98 -7.22 11.18 2.16
N LEU A 99 -8.10 12.00 2.78
CA LEU A 99 -9.11 12.79 2.08
C LEU A 99 -10.11 11.95 1.26
N ILE A 100 -10.46 10.76 1.74
CA ILE A 100 -11.49 9.93 1.11
C ILE A 100 -12.82 10.69 1.24
N PRO A 101 -13.45 11.14 0.14
CA PRO A 101 -14.74 11.82 0.20
C PRO A 101 -15.76 10.89 0.87
N SER A 102 -16.51 11.40 1.83
CA SER A 102 -17.57 10.64 2.49
C SER A 102 -18.60 10.16 1.45
N GLY A 103 -18.74 8.84 1.26
CA GLY A 103 -19.70 8.23 0.33
C GLY A 103 -19.32 6.83 -0.14
N THR A 104 -20.27 6.13 -0.77
CA THR A 104 -20.02 4.82 -1.42
C THR A 104 -19.31 5.09 -2.74
N ASN A 105 -18.01 4.85 -2.78
CA ASN A 105 -17.23 5.02 -4.00
C ASN A 105 -16.73 3.65 -4.49
N THR A 106 -16.96 3.37 -5.77
CA THR A 106 -16.41 2.20 -6.47
C THR A 106 -15.28 2.70 -7.35
N TYR A 107 -14.04 2.27 -7.05
CA TYR A 107 -12.87 2.64 -7.84
C TYR A 107 -12.45 1.46 -8.71
N ASP A 108 -12.21 1.71 -9.99
CA ASP A 108 -11.63 0.74 -10.92
C ASP A 108 -10.12 0.72 -10.69
N MET A 109 -9.62 -0.39 -10.13
CA MET A 109 -8.31 -0.45 -9.46
C MET A 109 -7.24 -1.21 -10.24
N ASP A 110 -7.49 -1.54 -11.51
CA ASP A 110 -6.58 -2.38 -12.29
C ASP A 110 -6.53 -1.96 -13.77
N THR A 111 -5.59 -1.07 -14.12
CA THR A 111 -5.25 -0.80 -15.53
C THR A 111 -3.97 -1.56 -15.89
N ARG A 112 -4.12 -2.87 -16.17
CA ARG A 112 -3.05 -3.65 -16.80
C ARG A 112 -2.92 -3.19 -18.25
N TYR A 113 -1.78 -2.59 -18.61
CA TYR A 113 -1.40 -2.30 -20.00
C TYR A 113 -0.50 -3.39 -20.54
#